data_AF-A0A350G3P7-F1
#
_entry.id   AF-A0A350G3P7-F1
#
_cell.length_a   1.000
_cell.length_b   1.000
_cell.length_c   1.000
_cell.angle_alpha   90.00
_cell.angle_beta   90.00
_cell.angle_gamma   90.00
#
_symmetry.space_group_name_H-M   'P 1'
#
loop_
_entity.id
_entity.type
_entity.pdbx_description
1 polymer ?
#
loop_
_entity_poly.entity_id
_entity_poly.type
_entity_poly.pdbx_seq_one_letter_code
_entity_poly.pdbx_strand_id
1 'polypeptide(L)'
;PPEEMALQIERQNLMARINLPMGRVEVRTDEGGHSLDLDIANLTFKHLLLLRIYSDPTFARGFRYDREDITRARANENLAAKYGLRAEIENPLTGKPVSVRAFLKWTLNEVKPLAQALNMWDDLYPLVEMSEGGRNTSEMIRARLQMALDANDEVPTSVLKELFYEHEATIKADVERIASDYGTLGNDSSRIGEYIQRSRDVVRQDQSAPIRFHSKPQAVVEVSYPDKTSEIIDLAKQLIRIPSVTASPNERLDEVHRAASLIDDYLRNAGVKTKFFDGKYPAVYAQFPSPHGRGVRGEGEILLTGHFDVVEPEPDDSQFTPRIEGDYLLGRGAADMKTVVATYLVWMKDAMKAGAPYPNIALLLVGNEENGEAEAWGTPHVLKEIGLTPSLFIAGERTGEGGNELLGEICVENRGVMRFDVIAHGAKGHSGVAGTGDLSEKLISARSALNEIFAKQLTLKSEDGWQSQAKFPFINVGTTGMYNVTAAEGILGVEIRPIPQDNVEGLKSEIEAYCVENGLEVKFVVMENGVACDLNNPALKALIEAVKQASGGKEPQLGRKLPGTSARFAPGGQAVVWGQSGIGPHAKNEAHYIPSIEPYYKSLNELAKLWK
;
A
#
# COMPACT_ATOMS: atom_id res chain seq x y z
N PRO A 1 -29.15 -40.20 43.51
CA PRO A 1 -28.71 -39.34 44.64
C PRO A 1 -28.86 -37.86 44.26
N PRO A 2 -28.95 -36.92 45.22
CA PRO A 2 -29.11 -35.48 44.94
C PRO A 2 -28.03 -34.93 43.99
N GLU A 3 -26.80 -35.43 44.13
CA GLU A 3 -25.65 -35.08 43.29
C GLU A 3 -25.80 -35.57 41.84
N GLU A 4 -26.43 -36.72 41.63
CA GLU A 4 -26.68 -37.28 40.30
C GLU A 4 -27.79 -36.50 39.56
N MET A 5 -28.78 -36.00 40.31
CA MET A 5 -29.82 -35.12 39.78
C MET A 5 -29.26 -33.72 39.44
N ALA A 6 -28.36 -33.18 40.29
CA ALA A 6 -27.67 -31.93 40.02
C ALA A 6 -26.78 -32.04 38.76
N LEU A 7 -26.05 -33.15 38.60
CA LEU A 7 -25.22 -33.42 37.42
C LEU A 7 -26.07 -33.57 36.15
N GLN A 8 -27.28 -34.16 36.26
CA GLN A 8 -28.22 -34.27 35.15
C GLN A 8 -28.79 -32.90 34.73
N ILE A 9 -29.11 -32.03 35.70
CA ILE A 9 -29.56 -30.65 35.44
C ILE A 9 -28.44 -29.84 34.80
N GLU A 10 -27.20 -29.99 35.28
CA GLU A 10 -26.04 -29.31 34.72
C GLU A 10 -25.75 -29.78 33.29
N ARG A 11 -25.84 -31.09 33.02
CA ARG A 11 -25.76 -31.64 31.66
C ARG A 11 -26.90 -31.16 30.77
N GLN A 12 -28.13 -31.10 31.26
CA GLN A 12 -29.27 -30.58 30.48
C GLN A 12 -29.12 -29.08 30.20
N ASN A 13 -28.63 -28.29 31.15
CA ASN A 13 -28.32 -26.87 30.95
C ASN A 13 -27.16 -26.67 29.97
N LEU A 14 -26.11 -27.49 30.04
CA LEU A 14 -25.01 -27.48 29.07
C LEU A 14 -25.48 -27.92 27.68
N MET A 15 -26.29 -28.98 27.57
CA MET A 15 -26.85 -29.41 26.29
C MET A 15 -27.86 -28.40 25.74
N ALA A 16 -28.62 -27.68 26.58
CA ALA A 16 -29.45 -26.56 26.15
C ALA A 16 -28.59 -25.39 25.64
N ARG A 17 -27.46 -25.10 26.28
CA ARG A 17 -26.48 -24.09 25.84
C ARG A 17 -25.68 -24.50 24.59
N ILE A 18 -25.49 -25.79 24.35
CA ILE A 18 -24.82 -26.35 23.17
C ILE A 18 -25.81 -26.53 21.99
N ASN A 19 -27.10 -26.78 22.28
CA ASN A 19 -28.20 -26.75 21.30
C ASN A 19 -28.78 -25.35 21.09
N LEU A 20 -28.34 -24.33 21.85
CA LEU A 20 -28.38 -22.98 21.33
C LEU A 20 -27.42 -22.99 20.15
N PRO A 21 -27.88 -22.69 18.92
CA PRO A 21 -26.95 -22.37 17.86
C PRO A 21 -26.20 -21.12 18.32
N MET A 22 -25.06 -21.29 18.99
CA MET A 22 -24.05 -20.23 19.17
C MET A 22 -23.48 -19.77 17.81
N GLY A 23 -23.92 -20.41 16.71
CA GLY A 23 -23.77 -19.92 15.33
C GLY A 23 -24.94 -19.06 14.80
N ARG A 24 -26.00 -18.81 15.56
CA ARG A 24 -27.07 -17.86 15.22
C ARG A 24 -27.76 -17.28 16.46
N VAL A 25 -27.09 -16.37 17.14
CA VAL A 25 -27.74 -15.07 17.35
C VAL A 25 -27.42 -14.24 16.10
N GLU A 26 -27.83 -14.75 14.94
CA GLU A 26 -28.25 -13.87 13.85
C GLU A 26 -29.50 -13.22 14.43
N VAL A 27 -29.34 -12.16 15.23
CA VAL A 27 -30.36 -11.12 15.16
C VAL A 27 -30.22 -10.63 13.73
N ARG A 28 -31.04 -11.18 12.84
CA ARG A 28 -31.13 -10.79 11.44
C ARG A 28 -31.47 -9.30 11.40
N THR A 29 -30.42 -8.49 11.44
CA THR A 29 -30.40 -7.14 10.89
C THR A 29 -30.39 -7.20 9.36
N ASP A 30 -30.18 -8.40 8.82
CA ASP A 30 -29.95 -8.69 7.42
C ASP A 30 -31.27 -8.79 6.64
N GLU A 31 -32.26 -7.97 6.98
CA GLU A 31 -33.24 -7.57 5.98
C GLU A 31 -32.51 -6.61 5.03
N GLY A 32 -32.04 -7.11 3.89
CA GLY A 32 -31.41 -6.26 2.88
C GLY A 32 -32.34 -5.10 2.48
N GLY A 33 -31.77 -3.90 2.30
CA GLY A 33 -32.52 -2.71 1.89
C GLY A 33 -32.86 -1.72 3.01
N HIS A 34 -32.36 -1.92 4.23
CA HIS A 34 -32.48 -0.93 5.32
C HIS A 34 -31.69 0.34 4.98
N SER A 35 -32.09 1.47 5.57
CA SER A 35 -31.24 2.67 5.57
C SER A 35 -30.10 2.47 6.57
N LEU A 36 -28.95 3.12 6.31
CA LEU A 36 -27.82 3.09 7.23
C LEU A 36 -28.20 3.53 8.66
N ASP A 37 -29.10 4.50 8.80
CA ASP A 37 -29.56 4.96 10.13
C ASP A 37 -30.35 3.88 10.88
N LEU A 38 -31.13 3.05 10.18
CA LEU A 38 -31.84 1.93 10.80
C LEU A 38 -30.88 0.80 11.20
N ASP A 39 -29.85 0.54 10.39
CA ASP A 39 -28.80 -0.41 10.74
C ASP A 39 -28.03 0.04 11.98
N ILE A 40 -27.67 1.33 12.06
CA ILE A 40 -27.08 1.95 13.24
C ILE A 40 -28.03 1.80 14.44
N ALA A 41 -29.31 2.14 14.27
CA ALA A 41 -30.32 2.00 15.34
C ALA A 41 -30.40 0.57 15.88
N ASN A 42 -30.41 -0.43 14.99
CA ASN A 42 -30.44 -1.84 15.38
C ASN A 42 -29.18 -2.27 16.14
N LEU A 43 -27.99 -1.85 15.68
CA LEU A 43 -26.73 -2.15 16.36
C LEU A 43 -26.64 -1.47 17.73
N THR A 44 -27.01 -0.18 17.81
CA THR A 44 -27.08 0.58 19.06
C THR A 44 -28.07 -0.06 20.03
N PHE A 45 -29.25 -0.47 19.56
CA PHE A 45 -30.25 -1.13 20.39
C PHE A 45 -29.75 -2.47 20.96
N LYS A 46 -29.08 -3.29 20.15
CA LYS A 46 -28.44 -4.54 20.60
C LYS A 46 -27.37 -4.27 21.65
N HIS A 47 -26.49 -3.29 21.40
CA HIS A 47 -25.42 -2.92 22.31
C HIS A 47 -25.97 -2.51 23.68
N LEU A 48 -26.98 -1.65 23.69
CA LEU A 48 -27.65 -1.20 24.92
C LEU A 48 -28.36 -2.33 25.66
N LEU A 49 -29.01 -3.25 24.93
CA LEU A 49 -29.65 -4.42 25.54
C LEU A 49 -28.63 -5.36 26.18
N LEU A 50 -27.50 -5.62 25.52
CA LEU A 50 -26.42 -6.41 26.10
C LEU A 50 -25.91 -5.77 27.39
N LEU A 51 -25.61 -4.47 27.36
CA LEU A 51 -25.19 -3.74 28.56
C LEU A 51 -26.24 -3.83 29.67
N ARG A 52 -27.54 -3.66 29.35
CA ARG A 52 -28.62 -3.75 30.33
C ARG A 52 -28.72 -5.15 30.95
N ILE A 53 -28.68 -6.21 30.13
CA ILE A 53 -28.75 -7.60 30.58
C ILE A 53 -27.57 -7.96 31.48
N TYR A 54 -26.35 -7.51 31.15
CA TYR A 54 -25.16 -7.82 31.95
C TYR A 54 -25.03 -6.96 33.21
N SER A 55 -25.58 -5.75 33.21
CA SER A 55 -25.52 -4.83 34.36
C SER A 55 -26.62 -5.04 35.39
N ASP A 56 -27.78 -5.58 34.99
CA ASP A 56 -28.92 -5.80 35.87
C ASP A 56 -29.39 -7.27 35.84
N PRO A 57 -29.00 -8.09 36.82
CA PRO A 57 -29.35 -9.51 36.86
C PRO A 57 -30.86 -9.76 37.08
N THR A 58 -31.64 -8.73 37.37
CA THR A 58 -33.11 -8.82 37.48
C THR A 58 -33.81 -8.55 36.15
N PHE A 59 -33.15 -7.82 35.24
CA PHE A 59 -33.67 -7.53 33.91
C PHE A 59 -33.78 -8.82 33.09
N ALA A 60 -34.92 -9.01 32.42
CA ALA A 60 -35.22 -10.20 31.62
C ALA A 60 -35.15 -11.56 32.35
N ARG A 61 -35.12 -11.60 33.69
CA ARG A 61 -35.07 -12.85 34.49
C ARG A 61 -36.20 -13.84 34.19
N GLY A 62 -37.32 -13.34 33.64
CA GLY A 62 -38.44 -14.17 33.21
C GLY A 62 -38.11 -15.14 32.06
N PHE A 63 -37.03 -14.90 31.32
CA PHE A 63 -36.56 -15.79 30.26
C PHE A 63 -35.51 -16.77 30.81
N ARG A 64 -35.91 -18.03 30.99
CA ARG A 64 -35.12 -19.08 31.67
C ARG A 64 -34.19 -19.85 30.74
N TYR A 65 -34.24 -19.59 29.43
CA TYR A 65 -33.51 -20.33 28.39
C TYR A 65 -33.83 -21.84 28.36
N ASP A 66 -35.02 -22.23 28.79
CA ASP A 66 -35.48 -23.61 28.72
C ASP A 66 -36.17 -23.93 27.38
N ARG A 67 -36.64 -25.16 27.24
CA ARG A 67 -37.31 -25.63 26.02
C ARG A 67 -38.59 -24.84 25.71
N GLU A 68 -39.33 -24.39 26.72
CA GLU A 68 -40.59 -23.66 26.53
C GLU A 68 -40.30 -22.26 25.98
N ASP A 69 -39.33 -21.56 26.58
CA ASP A 69 -38.95 -20.22 26.16
C ASP A 69 -38.32 -20.21 24.76
N ILE A 70 -37.49 -21.20 24.43
CA ILE A 70 -36.93 -21.35 23.08
C ILE A 70 -38.02 -21.66 22.05
N THR A 71 -38.99 -22.50 22.41
CA THR A 71 -40.12 -22.82 21.52
C THR A 71 -40.98 -21.58 21.27
N ARG A 72 -41.25 -20.79 22.33
CA ARG A 72 -41.97 -19.52 22.24
C ARG A 72 -41.22 -18.51 21.37
N ALA A 73 -39.92 -18.33 21.58
CA ALA A 73 -39.10 -17.43 20.78
C ALA A 73 -39.17 -17.79 19.28
N ARG A 74 -39.04 -19.07 18.93
CA ARG A 74 -39.19 -19.54 17.54
C ARG A 74 -40.58 -19.32 16.98
N ALA A 75 -41.63 -19.51 17.78
CA ALA A 75 -43.00 -19.22 17.35
C ALA A 75 -43.18 -17.71 17.07
N ASN A 76 -42.67 -16.87 17.96
CA ASN A 76 -42.68 -15.41 17.80
C ASN A 76 -41.91 -14.94 16.57
N GLU A 77 -40.72 -15.50 16.32
CA GLU A 77 -39.93 -15.21 15.12
C GLU A 77 -40.71 -15.54 13.84
N ASN A 78 -41.37 -16.70 13.80
CA ASN A 78 -42.19 -17.10 12.65
C ASN A 78 -43.39 -16.17 12.44
N LEU A 79 -44.02 -15.69 13.52
CA LEU A 79 -45.13 -14.74 13.47
C LEU A 79 -44.66 -13.36 13.00
N ALA A 80 -43.55 -12.87 13.55
CA ALA A 80 -42.93 -11.61 13.15
C ALA A 80 -42.47 -11.64 11.68
N ALA A 81 -41.90 -12.75 11.21
CA ALA A 81 -41.52 -12.90 9.80
C ALA A 81 -42.72 -12.84 8.83
N LYS A 82 -43.87 -13.37 9.25
CA LYS A 82 -45.09 -13.38 8.41
C LYS A 82 -45.84 -12.05 8.44
N TYR A 83 -45.96 -11.43 9.61
CA TYR A 83 -46.87 -10.30 9.83
C TYR A 83 -46.15 -9.00 10.22
N GLY A 84 -44.82 -9.01 10.25
CA GLY A 84 -43.99 -7.85 10.59
C GLY A 84 -44.29 -7.30 11.99
N LEU A 85 -44.25 -5.97 12.11
CA LEU A 85 -44.55 -5.26 13.36
C LEU A 85 -46.00 -5.41 13.85
N ARG A 86 -46.90 -5.94 13.01
CA ARG A 86 -48.31 -6.19 13.35
C ARG A 86 -48.54 -7.58 13.94
N ALA A 87 -47.50 -8.40 14.03
CA ALA A 87 -47.61 -9.72 14.62
C ALA A 87 -48.00 -9.62 16.10
N GLU A 88 -49.03 -10.37 16.49
CA GLU A 88 -49.34 -10.68 17.88
C GLU A 88 -48.47 -11.88 18.29
N ILE A 89 -47.58 -11.67 19.25
CA ILE A 89 -46.62 -12.65 19.75
C ILE A 89 -46.90 -12.96 21.22
N GLU A 90 -46.28 -14.00 21.75
CA GLU A 90 -46.26 -14.22 23.20
C GLU A 90 -45.07 -13.50 23.82
N ASN A 91 -45.30 -12.61 24.78
CA ASN A 91 -44.25 -11.83 25.43
C ASN A 91 -43.13 -12.78 25.94
N PRO A 92 -41.86 -12.58 25.52
CA PRO A 92 -40.77 -13.48 25.87
C PRO A 92 -40.57 -13.66 27.38
N LEU A 93 -40.89 -12.64 28.19
CA LEU A 93 -40.65 -12.65 29.63
C LEU A 93 -41.84 -13.14 30.46
N THR A 94 -43.06 -13.06 29.93
CA THR A 94 -44.29 -13.33 30.70
C THR A 94 -45.22 -14.36 30.08
N GLY A 95 -45.02 -14.71 28.81
CA GLY A 95 -45.89 -15.62 28.04
C GLY A 95 -47.26 -15.02 27.67
N LYS A 96 -47.55 -13.76 28.05
CA LYS A 96 -48.82 -13.10 27.73
C LYS A 96 -48.83 -12.57 26.30
N PRO A 97 -49.97 -12.56 25.59
CA PRO A 97 -50.07 -11.95 24.27
C PRO A 97 -49.63 -10.47 24.27
N VAL A 98 -48.85 -10.07 23.27
CA VAL A 98 -48.39 -8.71 23.04
C VAL A 98 -48.08 -8.52 21.56
N SER A 99 -48.35 -7.35 20.99
CA SER A 99 -47.88 -7.06 19.63
C SER A 99 -46.36 -6.83 19.61
N VAL A 100 -45.69 -7.19 18.51
CA VAL A 100 -44.26 -6.89 18.32
C VAL A 100 -43.98 -5.39 18.53
N ARG A 101 -44.86 -4.53 18.03
CA ARG A 101 -44.74 -3.07 18.19
C ARG A 101 -44.83 -2.63 19.65
N ALA A 102 -45.78 -3.16 20.41
CA ALA A 102 -45.91 -2.85 21.84
C ALA A 102 -44.71 -3.38 22.64
N PHE A 103 -44.19 -4.55 22.29
CA PHE A 103 -43.01 -5.12 22.92
C PHE A 103 -41.73 -4.32 22.59
N LEU A 104 -41.56 -3.88 21.34
CA LEU A 104 -40.48 -2.97 20.94
C LEU A 104 -40.55 -1.66 21.73
N LYS A 105 -41.74 -1.04 21.81
CA LYS A 105 -41.95 0.20 22.57
C LYS A 105 -41.59 0.03 24.04
N TRP A 106 -42.02 -1.06 24.66
CA TRP A 106 -41.65 -1.38 26.04
C TRP A 106 -40.12 -1.51 26.18
N THR A 107 -39.49 -2.27 25.28
CA THR A 107 -38.05 -2.54 25.34
C THR A 107 -37.21 -1.26 25.15
N LEU A 108 -37.62 -0.37 24.23
CA LEU A 108 -37.01 0.94 24.04
C LEU A 108 -37.10 1.80 25.32
N ASN A 109 -38.23 1.76 26.03
CA ASN A 109 -38.37 2.47 27.30
C ASN A 109 -37.44 1.92 28.39
N GLU A 110 -37.20 0.61 28.43
CA GLU A 110 -36.30 -0.01 29.41
C GLU A 110 -34.82 0.37 29.19
N VAL A 111 -34.41 0.56 27.93
CA VAL A 111 -33.03 0.97 27.59
C VAL A 111 -32.83 2.49 27.55
N LYS A 112 -33.93 3.27 27.51
CA LYS A 112 -33.88 4.73 27.37
C LYS A 112 -32.98 5.44 28.39
N PRO A 113 -33.03 5.15 29.71
CA PRO A 113 -32.16 5.83 30.66
C PRO A 113 -30.67 5.58 30.38
N LEU A 114 -30.32 4.35 30.00
CA LEU A 114 -28.94 3.97 29.65
C LEU A 114 -28.49 4.65 28.35
N ALA A 115 -29.34 4.65 27.33
CA ALA A 115 -29.07 5.28 26.05
C ALA A 115 -28.83 6.80 26.19
N GLN A 116 -29.65 7.49 27.01
CA GLN A 116 -29.47 8.91 27.28
C GLN A 116 -28.18 9.19 28.04
N ALA A 117 -27.82 8.35 29.01
CA ALA A 117 -26.56 8.50 29.75
C ALA A 117 -25.31 8.31 28.86
N LEU A 118 -25.42 7.52 27.80
CA LEU A 118 -24.34 7.27 26.84
C LEU A 118 -24.40 8.17 25.59
N ASN A 119 -25.34 9.11 25.51
CA ASN A 119 -25.60 9.94 24.33
C ASN A 119 -25.89 9.12 23.03
N MET A 120 -26.55 7.98 23.17
CA MET A 120 -26.89 7.06 22.07
C MET A 120 -28.39 7.03 21.77
N TRP A 121 -29.20 7.90 22.39
CA TRP A 121 -30.65 7.86 22.21
C TRP A 121 -31.09 8.30 20.81
N ASP A 122 -30.38 9.26 20.20
CA ASP A 122 -30.72 9.79 18.88
C ASP A 122 -30.57 8.73 17.78
N ASP A 123 -29.59 7.83 17.90
CA ASP A 123 -29.43 6.66 17.03
C ASP A 123 -30.68 5.77 17.00
N LEU A 124 -31.45 5.70 18.09
CA LEU A 124 -32.62 4.83 18.21
C LEU A 124 -33.88 5.40 17.55
N TYR A 125 -33.83 6.62 17.00
CA TYR A 125 -35.00 7.29 16.43
C TYR A 125 -35.78 6.45 15.41
N PRO A 126 -35.15 5.74 14.45
CA PRO A 126 -35.88 4.87 13.51
C PRO A 126 -36.70 3.78 14.21
N LEU A 127 -36.18 3.18 15.28
CA LEU A 127 -36.89 2.18 16.06
C LEU A 127 -38.00 2.78 16.91
N VAL A 128 -37.80 4.00 17.43
CA VAL A 128 -38.85 4.75 18.15
C VAL A 128 -40.02 5.02 17.22
N GLU A 129 -39.77 5.53 16.02
CA GLU A 129 -40.81 5.78 15.01
C GLU A 129 -41.57 4.49 14.67
N MET A 130 -40.85 3.39 14.43
CA MET A 130 -41.45 2.07 14.23
C MET A 130 -42.23 1.57 15.45
N SER A 131 -41.88 1.96 16.67
CA SER A 131 -42.67 1.60 17.86
C SER A 131 -43.96 2.42 17.98
N GLU A 132 -44.04 3.58 17.31
CA GLU A 132 -45.14 4.55 17.41
C GLU A 132 -46.12 4.56 16.23
N GLY A 133 -45.86 3.75 15.20
CA GLY A 133 -46.77 3.62 14.06
C GLY A 133 -46.06 3.66 12.71
N GLY A 134 -44.76 3.99 12.69
CA GLY A 134 -43.91 3.96 11.51
C GLY A 134 -43.90 2.59 10.83
N ARG A 135 -43.68 2.62 9.51
CA ARG A 135 -43.54 1.41 8.69
C ARG A 135 -42.11 0.91 8.79
N ASN A 136 -41.92 -0.41 8.81
CA ASN A 136 -40.58 -0.97 8.59
C ASN A 136 -40.23 -1.00 7.09
N THR A 137 -38.96 -1.28 6.76
CA THR A 137 -38.45 -1.33 5.38
C THR A 137 -39.31 -2.20 4.47
N SER A 138 -39.63 -3.42 4.92
CA SER A 138 -40.47 -4.37 4.19
C SER A 138 -41.89 -3.84 3.94
N GLU A 139 -42.50 -3.15 4.91
CA GLU A 139 -43.81 -2.49 4.75
C GLU A 139 -43.75 -1.31 3.77
N MET A 140 -42.66 -0.53 3.77
CA MET A 140 -42.45 0.56 2.82
C MET A 140 -42.32 0.05 1.38
N ILE A 141 -41.47 -0.96 1.16
CA ILE A 141 -41.28 -1.60 -0.15
C ILE A 141 -42.60 -2.21 -0.62
N ARG A 142 -43.30 -2.98 0.23
CA ARG A 142 -44.57 -3.60 -0.12
C ARG A 142 -45.64 -2.56 -0.49
N ALA A 143 -45.75 -1.48 0.27
CA ALA A 143 -46.70 -0.41 -0.04
C ALA A 143 -46.41 0.23 -1.41
N ARG A 144 -45.13 0.47 -1.73
CA ARG A 144 -44.73 1.01 -3.04
C ARG A 144 -45.02 0.03 -4.17
N LEU A 145 -44.71 -1.25 -4.00
CA LEU A 145 -45.02 -2.28 -4.99
C LEU A 145 -46.52 -2.40 -5.22
N GLN A 146 -47.34 -2.39 -4.16
CA GLN A 146 -48.80 -2.41 -4.26
C GLN A 146 -49.35 -1.22 -5.06
N MET A 147 -48.78 -0.02 -4.89
CA MET A 147 -49.17 1.15 -5.68
C MET A 147 -48.81 1.01 -7.16
N ALA A 148 -47.76 0.25 -7.50
CA ALA A 148 -47.33 0.04 -8.88
C ALA A 148 -47.99 -1.17 -9.55
N LEU A 149 -48.62 -2.05 -8.78
CA LEU A 149 -49.30 -3.26 -9.26
C LEU A 149 -50.73 -3.00 -9.76
N ASP A 150 -51.39 -1.93 -9.30
CA ASP A 150 -52.81 -1.68 -9.49
C ASP A 150 -53.68 -2.92 -9.15
N ALA A 151 -54.09 -3.69 -10.16
CA ALA A 151 -54.89 -4.93 -10.07
C ALA A 151 -54.18 -6.17 -10.63
N ASN A 152 -52.89 -6.07 -10.98
CA ASN A 152 -52.09 -7.17 -11.48
C ASN A 152 -51.33 -7.86 -10.35
N ASP A 153 -51.04 -9.15 -10.54
CA ASP A 153 -50.25 -9.95 -9.59
C ASP A 153 -48.75 -10.03 -9.97
N GLU A 154 -48.34 -9.39 -11.07
CA GLU A 154 -46.98 -9.39 -11.58
C GLU A 154 -46.30 -8.03 -11.41
N VAL A 155 -45.17 -7.99 -10.69
CA VAL A 155 -44.39 -6.76 -10.47
C VAL A 155 -43.67 -6.38 -11.77
N PRO A 156 -43.92 -5.18 -12.33
CA PRO A 156 -43.22 -4.74 -13.53
C PRO A 156 -41.70 -4.65 -13.32
N THR A 157 -40.91 -5.13 -14.28
CA THR A 157 -39.44 -5.06 -14.21
C THR A 157 -38.90 -3.63 -14.13
N SER A 158 -39.63 -2.64 -14.64
CA SER A 158 -39.31 -1.22 -14.52
C SER A 158 -39.27 -0.75 -13.06
N VAL A 159 -40.22 -1.19 -12.24
CA VAL A 159 -40.32 -0.84 -10.81
C VAL A 159 -39.16 -1.47 -10.03
N LEU A 160 -38.79 -2.71 -10.37
CA LEU A 160 -37.64 -3.38 -9.76
C LEU A 160 -36.32 -2.67 -10.12
N LYS A 161 -36.17 -2.20 -11.37
CA LYS A 161 -35.00 -1.41 -11.79
C LYS A 161 -34.93 -0.06 -11.06
N GLU A 162 -36.06 0.62 -10.88
CA GLU A 162 -36.13 1.88 -10.14
C GLU A 162 -35.70 1.69 -8.69
N LEU A 163 -36.24 0.67 -8.01
CA LEU A 163 -35.81 0.29 -6.66
C LEU A 163 -34.31 -0.04 -6.59
N PHE A 164 -33.79 -0.75 -7.58
CA PHE A 164 -32.36 -1.06 -7.66
C PHE A 164 -31.50 0.21 -7.76
N TYR A 165 -31.80 1.10 -8.71
CA TYR A 165 -31.00 2.32 -8.92
C TYR A 165 -31.11 3.31 -7.76
N GLU A 166 -32.26 3.41 -7.10
CA GLU A 166 -32.41 4.23 -5.89
C GLU A 166 -31.65 3.66 -4.70
N HIS A 167 -31.64 2.33 -4.55
CA HIS A 167 -30.86 1.69 -3.52
C HIS A 167 -29.36 1.85 -3.77
N GLU A 168 -28.92 1.71 -5.02
CA GLU A 168 -27.55 2.01 -5.46
C GLU A 168 -27.16 3.46 -5.14
N ALA A 169 -28.04 4.42 -5.43
CA ALA A 169 -27.81 5.84 -5.10
C ALA A 169 -27.75 6.09 -3.59
N THR A 170 -28.61 5.43 -2.81
CA THR A 170 -28.60 5.51 -1.34
C THR A 170 -27.29 4.96 -0.77
N ILE A 171 -26.89 3.75 -1.18
CA ILE A 171 -25.62 3.14 -0.74
C ILE A 171 -24.45 4.04 -1.12
N LYS A 172 -24.45 4.62 -2.33
CA LYS A 172 -23.41 5.55 -2.75
C LYS A 172 -23.32 6.76 -1.81
N ALA A 173 -24.46 7.38 -1.49
CA ALA A 173 -24.51 8.51 -0.56
C ALA A 173 -24.05 8.12 0.86
N ASP A 174 -24.43 6.94 1.32
CA ASP A 174 -24.00 6.40 2.62
C ASP A 174 -22.50 6.14 2.67
N VAL A 175 -21.93 5.53 1.62
CA VAL A 175 -20.48 5.31 1.50
C VAL A 175 -19.73 6.64 1.41
N GLU A 176 -20.26 7.62 0.69
CA GLU A 176 -19.69 8.98 0.65
C GLU A 176 -19.72 9.66 2.03
N ARG A 177 -20.82 9.50 2.79
CA ARG A 177 -20.94 10.00 4.17
C ARG A 177 -19.95 9.33 5.12
N ILE A 178 -19.85 8.00 5.07
CA ILE A 178 -18.87 7.25 5.87
C ILE A 178 -17.45 7.70 5.52
N ALA A 179 -17.15 7.84 4.23
CA ALA A 179 -15.85 8.31 3.76
C ALA A 179 -15.56 9.76 4.16
N SER A 180 -16.58 10.62 4.31
CA SER A 180 -16.40 12.00 4.76
C SER A 180 -16.30 12.17 6.26
N ASP A 181 -16.80 11.22 7.05
CA ASP A 181 -16.99 11.43 8.49
C ASP A 181 -16.14 10.49 9.35
N TYR A 182 -15.53 9.43 8.79
CA TYR A 182 -14.79 8.45 9.61
C TYR A 182 -13.65 9.07 10.45
N GLY A 183 -13.10 10.21 10.01
CA GLY A 183 -12.09 10.96 10.74
C GLY A 183 -12.54 11.43 12.13
N THR A 184 -13.85 11.58 12.35
CA THR A 184 -14.42 12.01 13.63
C THR A 184 -14.57 10.86 14.64
N LEU A 185 -14.29 9.61 14.25
CA LEU A 185 -14.49 8.41 15.07
C LEU A 185 -13.35 8.15 16.09
N GLY A 186 -12.47 9.13 16.31
CA GLY A 186 -11.38 9.02 17.28
C GLY A 186 -10.48 7.80 17.02
N ASN A 187 -10.32 6.93 18.01
CA ASN A 187 -9.42 5.78 17.95
C ASN A 187 -9.78 4.76 16.85
N ASP A 188 -11.06 4.66 16.46
CA ASP A 188 -11.51 3.72 15.43
C ASP A 188 -11.36 4.26 14.00
N SER A 189 -11.03 5.56 13.84
CA SER A 189 -10.81 6.20 12.53
C SER A 189 -9.79 5.44 11.68
N SER A 190 -8.70 4.97 12.29
CA SER A 190 -7.65 4.21 11.58
C SER A 190 -8.16 2.90 10.97
N ARG A 191 -9.04 2.19 11.67
CA ARG A 191 -9.61 0.91 11.21
C ARG A 191 -10.59 1.13 10.08
N ILE A 192 -11.50 2.10 10.24
CA ILE A 192 -12.47 2.44 9.20
C ILE A 192 -11.76 2.98 7.96
N GLY A 193 -10.74 3.82 8.15
CA GLY A 193 -9.88 4.32 7.07
C GLY A 193 -9.23 3.19 6.27
N GLU A 194 -8.78 2.11 6.93
CA GLU A 194 -8.24 0.94 6.23
C GLU A 194 -9.29 0.22 5.37
N TYR A 195 -10.51 0.02 5.88
CA TYR A 195 -11.61 -0.58 5.09
C TYR A 195 -12.01 0.29 3.89
N ILE A 196 -12.10 1.60 4.10
CA ILE A 196 -12.37 2.57 3.04
C ILE A 196 -11.28 2.48 1.97
N GLN A 197 -10.01 2.46 2.39
CA GLN A 197 -8.88 2.38 1.47
C GLN A 197 -8.92 1.13 0.61
N ARG A 198 -9.07 -0.05 1.24
CA ARG A 198 -9.20 -1.33 0.52
C ARG A 198 -10.38 -1.33 -0.45
N SER A 199 -11.52 -0.78 -0.03
CA SER A 199 -12.71 -0.69 -0.89
C SER A 199 -12.44 0.19 -2.11
N ARG A 200 -11.69 1.29 -1.96
CA ARG A 200 -11.30 2.16 -3.07
C ARG A 200 -10.32 1.48 -4.02
N ASP A 201 -9.36 0.73 -3.50
CA ASP A 201 -8.41 -0.01 -4.32
C ASP A 201 -9.13 -1.05 -5.18
N VAL A 202 -10.07 -1.80 -4.59
CA VAL A 202 -10.94 -2.75 -5.32
C VAL A 202 -11.76 -2.03 -6.41
N VAL A 203 -12.37 -0.88 -6.08
CA VAL A 203 -13.17 -0.11 -7.05
C VAL A 203 -12.30 0.51 -8.15
N ARG A 204 -11.04 0.88 -7.87
CA ARG A 204 -10.09 1.36 -8.90
C ARG A 204 -9.74 0.23 -9.87
N GLN A 205 -9.53 -0.98 -9.37
CA GLN A 205 -9.20 -2.16 -10.18
C GLN A 205 -10.41 -2.70 -10.96
N ASP A 206 -11.61 -2.66 -10.38
CA ASP A 206 -12.84 -3.15 -11.02
C ASP A 206 -13.65 -2.02 -11.68
N GLN A 207 -13.50 -1.90 -13.00
CA GLN A 207 -14.28 -0.93 -13.78
C GLN A 207 -15.79 -1.22 -13.77
N SER A 208 -16.24 -2.41 -13.37
CA SER A 208 -17.65 -2.77 -13.27
C SER A 208 -18.27 -2.52 -11.88
N ALA A 209 -17.49 -2.04 -10.92
CA ALA A 209 -17.97 -1.80 -9.56
C ALA A 209 -19.17 -0.82 -9.56
N PRO A 210 -20.33 -1.21 -8.97
CA PRO A 210 -21.56 -0.41 -9.00
C PRO A 210 -21.42 0.86 -8.16
N ILE A 211 -20.76 0.76 -7.01
CA ILE A 211 -20.55 1.89 -6.10
C ILE A 211 -19.13 2.41 -6.29
N ARG A 212 -19.03 3.55 -6.97
CA ARG A 212 -17.82 4.36 -7.04
C ARG A 212 -17.94 5.58 -6.16
N PHE A 213 -16.95 5.78 -5.31
CA PHE A 213 -16.89 6.91 -4.40
C PHE A 213 -15.50 7.52 -4.40
N HIS A 214 -15.46 8.83 -4.24
CA HIS A 214 -14.23 9.59 -4.09
C HIS A 214 -14.25 10.21 -2.70
N SER A 215 -13.11 10.22 -2.03
CA SER A 215 -12.99 11.09 -0.85
C SER A 215 -13.15 12.53 -1.35
N LYS A 216 -14.15 13.25 -0.82
CA LYS A 216 -14.13 14.71 -0.95
C LYS A 216 -12.89 15.20 -0.21
N PRO A 217 -12.18 16.24 -0.70
CA PRO A 217 -11.08 16.84 0.06
C PRO A 217 -11.62 17.21 1.45
N GLN A 218 -11.25 16.44 2.46
CA GLN A 218 -11.68 16.70 3.83
C GLN A 218 -11.00 17.97 4.31
N ALA A 219 -11.69 18.70 5.19
CA ALA A 219 -11.00 19.46 6.22
C ALA A 219 -10.20 18.44 7.02
N VAL A 220 -8.91 18.33 6.71
CA VAL A 220 -7.95 17.51 7.45
C VAL A 220 -8.21 17.77 8.93
N VAL A 221 -8.67 16.76 9.68
CA VAL A 221 -8.61 16.83 11.14
C VAL A 221 -7.16 17.15 11.42
N GLU A 222 -6.86 18.37 11.89
CA GLU A 222 -5.48 18.80 12.12
C GLU A 222 -4.93 17.92 13.24
N VAL A 223 -4.36 16.78 12.86
CA VAL A 223 -3.55 15.94 13.74
C VAL A 223 -2.36 16.82 14.09
N SER A 224 -2.40 17.37 15.30
CA SER A 224 -1.32 18.19 15.82
C SER A 224 -0.19 17.26 16.23
N TYR A 225 0.89 17.27 15.46
CA TYR A 225 2.13 16.62 15.85
C TYR A 225 3.00 17.57 16.69
N PRO A 226 3.80 17.07 17.65
CA PRO A 226 4.67 17.90 18.46
C PRO A 226 5.78 18.56 17.65
N ASP A 227 6.26 17.89 16.60
CA ASP A 227 7.27 18.37 15.66
C ASP A 227 7.12 17.67 14.29
N LYS A 228 7.91 18.13 13.31
CA LYS A 228 7.88 17.60 11.94
C LYS A 228 8.42 16.19 11.84
N THR A 229 9.40 15.84 12.67
CA THR A 229 9.96 14.49 12.73
C THR A 229 8.88 13.48 13.11
N SER A 230 8.05 13.81 14.10
CA SER A 230 6.96 12.97 14.59
C SER A 230 5.87 12.76 13.54
N GLU A 231 5.55 13.81 12.78
CA GLU A 231 4.62 13.72 11.64
C GLU A 231 5.15 12.78 10.55
N ILE A 232 6.41 12.94 10.16
CA ILE A 232 7.07 12.11 9.15
C ILE A 232 7.15 10.65 9.61
N ILE A 233 7.52 10.40 10.87
CA ILE A 233 7.57 9.06 11.44
C ILE A 233 6.19 8.40 11.42
N ASP A 234 5.13 9.14 11.73
CA ASP A 234 3.78 8.58 11.72
C ASP A 234 3.38 8.13 10.31
N LEU A 235 3.63 8.96 9.30
CA LEU A 235 3.37 8.59 7.90
C LEU A 235 4.28 7.45 7.43
N ALA A 236 5.55 7.44 7.81
CA ALA A 236 6.48 6.35 7.52
C ALA A 236 5.99 5.03 8.13
N LYS A 237 5.49 5.05 9.37
CA LYS A 237 4.88 3.87 10.02
C LYS A 237 3.63 3.40 9.27
N GLN A 238 2.80 4.30 8.74
CA GLN A 238 1.65 3.92 7.93
C GLN A 238 2.09 3.22 6.63
N LEU A 239 3.10 3.75 5.93
CA LEU A 239 3.67 3.12 4.73
C LEU A 239 4.33 1.77 5.02
N ILE A 240 5.07 1.63 6.13
CA ILE A 240 5.74 0.37 6.51
C ILE A 240 4.72 -0.72 6.84
N ARG A 241 3.56 -0.38 7.42
CA ARG A 241 2.47 -1.34 7.69
C ARG A 241 1.83 -1.90 6.42
N ILE A 242 2.09 -1.30 5.26
CA ILE A 242 1.66 -1.81 3.96
C ILE A 242 2.78 -2.70 3.40
N PRO A 243 2.63 -4.04 3.40
CA PRO A 243 3.66 -4.94 2.90
C PRO A 243 3.69 -4.97 1.36
N SER A 244 4.11 -3.87 0.74
CA SER A 244 4.27 -3.68 -0.70
C SER A 244 5.47 -4.47 -1.27
N VAL A 245 5.45 -5.78 -1.07
CA VAL A 245 6.56 -6.68 -1.39
C VAL A 245 6.66 -6.96 -2.89
N THR A 246 7.84 -6.75 -3.45
CA THR A 246 8.21 -7.04 -4.84
C THR A 246 9.50 -7.85 -4.90
N ALA A 247 10.03 -8.10 -6.11
CA ALA A 247 11.29 -8.82 -6.35
C ALA A 247 11.39 -10.20 -5.67
N SER A 248 10.25 -10.88 -5.47
CA SER A 248 10.16 -12.18 -4.83
C SER A 248 9.19 -13.10 -5.58
N PRO A 249 9.23 -14.43 -5.37
CA PRO A 249 8.24 -15.35 -5.95
C PRO A 249 6.79 -15.06 -5.51
N ASN A 250 6.62 -14.41 -4.36
CA ASN A 250 5.33 -14.09 -3.75
C ASN A 250 5.14 -12.56 -3.66
N GLU A 251 5.18 -11.88 -4.82
CA GLU A 251 4.87 -10.45 -4.89
C GLU A 251 3.48 -10.15 -4.32
N ARG A 252 3.35 -9.02 -3.62
CA ARG A 252 2.09 -8.58 -2.98
C ARG A 252 1.55 -7.35 -3.73
N LEU A 253 1.19 -7.54 -5.00
CA LEU A 253 0.83 -6.43 -5.90
C LEU A 253 -0.34 -5.58 -5.35
N ASP A 254 -1.34 -6.19 -4.71
CA ASP A 254 -2.44 -5.45 -4.08
C ASP A 254 -1.95 -4.47 -3.00
N GLU A 255 -0.88 -4.82 -2.30
CA GLU A 255 -0.26 -3.98 -1.26
C GLU A 255 0.63 -2.90 -1.88
N VAL A 256 1.26 -3.17 -3.03
CA VAL A 256 1.93 -2.13 -3.83
C VAL A 256 0.91 -1.10 -4.30
N HIS A 257 -0.25 -1.54 -4.79
CA HIS A 257 -1.38 -0.67 -5.14
C HIS A 257 -1.90 0.14 -3.94
N ARG A 258 -2.07 -0.51 -2.79
CA ARG A 258 -2.49 0.16 -1.55
C ARG A 258 -1.52 1.26 -1.12
N ALA A 259 -0.21 1.02 -1.22
CA ALA A 259 0.81 2.03 -0.93
C ALA A 259 0.72 3.22 -1.91
N ALA A 260 0.62 2.94 -3.22
CA ALA A 260 0.48 3.98 -4.24
C ALA A 260 -0.78 4.83 -4.03
N SER A 261 -1.91 4.19 -3.68
CA SER A 261 -3.15 4.91 -3.42
C SER A 261 -3.06 5.79 -2.17
N LEU A 262 -2.44 5.32 -1.09
CA LEU A 262 -2.19 6.13 0.11
C LEU A 262 -1.34 7.37 -0.23
N ILE A 263 -0.29 7.20 -1.03
CA ILE A 263 0.60 8.27 -1.50
C ILE A 263 -0.18 9.31 -2.33
N ASP A 264 -0.92 8.85 -3.34
CA ASP A 264 -1.73 9.69 -4.22
C ASP A 264 -2.78 10.49 -3.45
N ASP A 265 -3.48 9.83 -2.53
CA ASP A 265 -4.53 10.44 -1.73
C ASP A 265 -3.96 11.47 -0.74
N TYR A 266 -2.83 11.17 -0.08
CA TYR A 266 -2.16 12.10 0.82
C TYR A 266 -1.84 13.43 0.12
N LEU A 267 -1.27 13.34 -1.09
CA LEU A 267 -0.89 14.52 -1.88
C LEU A 267 -2.10 15.27 -2.44
N ARG A 268 -3.10 14.57 -2.99
CA ARG A 268 -4.33 15.22 -3.49
C ARG A 268 -5.11 15.92 -2.39
N ASN A 269 -5.20 15.31 -1.20
CA ASN A 269 -5.86 15.92 -0.04
C ASN A 269 -5.13 17.18 0.43
N ALA A 270 -3.82 17.25 0.23
CA ALA A 270 -3.02 18.45 0.47
C ALA A 270 -3.18 19.53 -0.61
N GLY A 271 -3.91 19.25 -1.69
CA GLY A 271 -4.06 20.14 -2.86
C GLY A 271 -2.95 20.02 -3.90
N VAL A 272 -2.01 19.09 -3.74
CA VAL A 272 -0.95 18.84 -4.72
C VAL A 272 -1.53 18.11 -5.92
N LYS A 273 -1.17 18.54 -7.14
CA LYS A 273 -1.62 17.88 -8.36
C LYS A 273 -0.81 16.60 -8.58
N THR A 274 -1.50 15.47 -8.75
CA THR A 274 -0.87 14.19 -9.05
C THR A 274 -1.35 13.60 -10.39
N LYS A 275 -0.49 12.80 -11.04
CA LYS A 275 -0.81 11.86 -12.12
C LYS A 275 -0.50 10.46 -11.60
N PHE A 276 -1.54 9.64 -11.52
CA PHE A 276 -1.44 8.24 -11.13
C PHE A 276 -1.29 7.37 -12.38
N PHE A 277 -0.29 6.49 -12.39
CA PHE A 277 -0.05 5.52 -13.46
C PHE A 277 -0.47 4.16 -12.98
N ASP A 278 -1.54 3.64 -13.57
CA ASP A 278 -2.14 2.37 -13.20
C ASP A 278 -1.61 1.25 -14.11
N GLY A 279 -1.10 0.17 -13.51
CA GLY A 279 -0.51 -0.98 -14.20
C GLY A 279 -0.13 -2.07 -13.21
N LYS A 280 0.65 -3.08 -13.66
CA LYS A 280 1.11 -4.17 -12.76
C LYS A 280 1.78 -3.60 -11.50
N TYR A 281 2.67 -2.64 -11.72
CA TYR A 281 3.27 -1.82 -10.68
C TYR A 281 2.85 -0.37 -10.90
N PRO A 282 2.13 0.25 -9.95
CA PRO A 282 1.71 1.64 -10.08
C PRO A 282 2.86 2.62 -9.86
N ALA A 283 2.68 3.84 -10.34
CA ALA A 283 3.56 4.97 -10.04
C ALA A 283 2.74 6.24 -9.80
N VAL A 284 3.32 7.18 -9.02
CA VAL A 284 2.70 8.47 -8.70
C VAL A 284 3.67 9.58 -9.06
N TYR A 285 3.27 10.45 -9.98
CA TYR A 285 3.97 11.71 -10.27
C TYR A 285 3.21 12.88 -9.66
N ALA A 286 3.88 13.77 -8.95
CA ALA A 286 3.29 14.92 -8.29
C ALA A 286 4.05 16.20 -8.61
N GLN A 287 3.30 17.28 -8.82
CA GLN A 287 3.85 18.59 -9.18
C GLN A 287 3.06 19.72 -8.53
N PHE A 288 3.75 20.81 -8.22
CA PHE A 288 3.08 22.03 -7.80
C PHE A 288 2.38 22.75 -8.98
N PRO A 289 1.42 23.65 -8.70
CA PRO A 289 0.88 24.54 -9.71
C PRO A 289 1.98 25.46 -10.28
N SER A 290 2.19 25.44 -11.60
CA SER A 290 3.06 26.41 -12.27
C SER A 290 2.22 27.41 -13.08
N PRO A 291 2.27 28.72 -12.77
CA PRO A 291 1.51 29.74 -13.49
C PRO A 291 1.99 29.96 -14.94
N HIS A 292 3.13 29.39 -15.33
CA HIS A 292 3.75 29.71 -16.63
C HIS A 292 3.87 28.52 -17.59
N GLY A 293 3.31 27.35 -17.26
CA GLY A 293 3.71 26.13 -17.96
C GLY A 293 5.20 25.83 -17.72
N ARG A 294 5.74 24.80 -18.38
CA ARG A 294 7.13 24.34 -18.16
C ARG A 294 8.12 25.51 -18.38
N GLY A 295 8.75 25.97 -17.29
CA GLY A 295 9.93 26.86 -17.21
C GLY A 295 9.95 28.13 -18.08
N VAL A 296 9.63 29.31 -17.50
CA VAL A 296 9.80 30.65 -18.13
C VAL A 296 11.26 30.96 -18.48
N ARG A 297 12.21 30.23 -17.90
CA ARG A 297 13.66 30.48 -18.05
C ARG A 297 14.39 29.41 -18.85
N GLY A 298 13.69 28.43 -19.43
CA GLY A 298 14.31 27.32 -20.16
C GLY A 298 15.01 26.28 -19.29
N GLU A 299 14.93 26.40 -17.96
CA GLU A 299 15.41 25.40 -16.99
C GLU A 299 14.24 24.49 -16.58
N GLY A 300 14.43 23.17 -16.67
CA GLY A 300 13.46 22.16 -16.23
C GLY A 300 13.30 22.12 -14.70
N GLU A 301 12.31 21.40 -14.21
CA GLU A 301 12.15 21.17 -12.76
C GLU A 301 13.26 20.27 -12.18
N ILE A 302 13.51 20.38 -10.88
CA ILE A 302 14.23 19.32 -10.14
C ILE A 302 13.23 18.19 -9.90
N LEU A 303 13.63 16.95 -10.14
CA LEU A 303 12.80 15.78 -9.89
C LEU A 303 13.35 15.00 -8.69
N LEU A 304 12.60 14.99 -7.59
CA LEU A 304 12.80 14.07 -6.48
C LEU A 304 12.25 12.71 -6.88
N THR A 305 13.00 11.64 -6.64
CA THR A 305 12.51 10.28 -6.91
C THR A 305 12.70 9.36 -5.73
N GLY A 306 11.86 8.33 -5.68
CA GLY A 306 12.00 7.23 -4.75
C GLY A 306 11.04 6.10 -5.09
N HIS A 307 11.00 5.11 -4.23
CA HIS A 307 10.13 3.95 -4.42
C HIS A 307 9.42 3.57 -3.13
N PHE A 308 8.29 2.88 -3.28
CA PHE A 308 7.46 2.43 -2.16
C PHE A 308 7.25 0.92 -2.14
N ASP A 309 7.75 0.18 -3.11
CA ASP A 309 7.93 -1.26 -3.02
C ASP A 309 9.13 -1.63 -2.14
N VAL A 310 9.14 -2.85 -1.62
CA VAL A 310 10.18 -3.35 -0.72
C VAL A 310 10.48 -4.81 -1.04
N VAL A 311 11.70 -5.27 -0.72
CA VAL A 311 12.03 -6.71 -0.79
C VAL A 311 11.27 -7.55 0.25
N GLU A 312 11.33 -8.87 0.08
CA GLU A 312 10.78 -9.85 1.03
C GLU A 312 11.27 -9.59 2.46
N PRO A 313 10.40 -9.69 3.47
CA PRO A 313 10.83 -9.53 4.85
C PRO A 313 11.71 -10.70 5.29
N GLU A 314 12.61 -10.43 6.22
CA GLU A 314 13.42 -11.46 6.89
C GLU A 314 13.35 -11.25 8.41
N PRO A 315 12.93 -12.25 9.23
CA PRO A 315 12.50 -13.58 8.83
C PRO A 315 11.03 -13.66 8.37
N ASP A 316 10.19 -12.67 8.73
CA ASP A 316 8.75 -12.73 8.55
C ASP A 316 8.10 -11.33 8.60
N ASP A 317 6.77 -11.31 8.45
CA ASP A 317 5.93 -10.11 8.41
C ASP A 317 5.96 -9.24 9.68
N SER A 318 6.64 -9.66 10.77
CA SER A 318 6.88 -8.79 11.93
C SER A 318 7.63 -7.51 11.55
N GLN A 319 8.38 -7.49 10.44
CA GLN A 319 9.02 -6.27 9.92
C GLN A 319 8.03 -5.23 9.39
N PHE A 320 6.75 -5.59 9.14
CA PHE A 320 5.68 -4.65 8.81
C PHE A 320 4.95 -4.11 10.04
N THR A 321 5.43 -4.44 11.24
CA THR A 321 4.99 -3.81 12.50
C THR A 321 6.07 -2.83 12.96
N PRO A 322 6.04 -1.57 12.50
CA PRO A 322 7.13 -0.64 12.74
C PRO A 322 7.21 -0.24 14.21
N ARG A 323 8.43 -0.17 14.74
CA ARG A 323 8.71 0.14 16.15
C ARG A 323 9.86 1.13 16.26
N ILE A 324 9.86 1.92 17.32
CA ILE A 324 10.97 2.82 17.63
C ILE A 324 11.79 2.18 18.72
N GLU A 325 13.10 2.05 18.50
CA GLU A 325 14.08 1.61 19.50
C GLU A 325 15.24 2.61 19.52
N GLY A 326 15.34 3.39 20.60
CA GLY A 326 16.29 4.49 20.68
C GLY A 326 16.08 5.51 19.56
N ASP A 327 17.15 5.81 18.83
CA ASP A 327 17.15 6.77 17.72
C ASP A 327 16.75 6.15 16.37
N TYR A 328 16.22 4.92 16.37
CA TYR A 328 15.93 4.19 15.15
C TYR A 328 14.45 3.82 15.01
N LEU A 329 13.92 3.98 13.80
CA LEU A 329 12.65 3.42 13.36
C LEU A 329 12.92 2.10 12.64
N LEU A 330 12.54 0.98 13.26
CA LEU A 330 12.72 -0.35 12.72
C LEU A 330 11.51 -0.79 11.91
N GLY A 331 11.77 -1.42 10.76
CA GLY A 331 10.75 -2.00 9.89
C GLY A 331 11.25 -2.16 8.45
N ARG A 332 10.63 -3.06 7.68
CA ARG A 332 10.98 -3.26 6.27
C ARG A 332 10.60 -2.03 5.45
N GLY A 333 11.57 -1.49 4.73
CA GLY A 333 11.48 -0.24 3.99
C GLY A 333 11.64 1.01 4.84
N ALA A 334 11.96 0.90 6.14
CA ALA A 334 12.25 2.07 6.96
C ALA A 334 13.48 2.82 6.43
N ALA A 335 14.57 2.08 6.13
CA ALA A 335 15.78 2.64 5.55
C ALA A 335 15.67 2.75 4.02
N ASP A 336 14.93 1.83 3.38
CA ASP A 336 14.93 1.64 1.93
C ASP A 336 13.52 1.50 1.32
N MET A 337 12.80 2.59 1.04
CA MET A 337 13.10 3.97 1.39
C MET A 337 11.86 4.75 1.86
N LYS A 338 10.87 4.06 2.45
CA LYS A 338 9.54 4.60 2.83
C LYS A 338 9.61 5.78 3.80
N THR A 339 10.65 5.89 4.63
CA THR A 339 10.81 7.08 5.48
C THR A 339 11.21 8.32 4.66
N VAL A 340 12.03 8.16 3.62
CA VAL A 340 12.33 9.25 2.68
C VAL A 340 11.10 9.63 1.87
N VAL A 341 10.33 8.64 1.42
CA VAL A 341 9.02 8.88 0.78
C VAL A 341 8.12 9.70 1.70
N ALA A 342 7.95 9.30 2.96
CA ALA A 342 7.16 10.05 3.94
C ALA A 342 7.64 11.51 4.10
N THR A 343 8.96 11.74 4.15
CA THR A 343 9.53 13.08 4.20
C THR A 343 9.15 13.92 2.97
N TYR A 344 9.22 13.36 1.77
CA TYR A 344 8.79 14.05 0.54
C TYR A 344 7.31 14.41 0.58
N LEU A 345 6.44 13.49 1.01
CA LEU A 345 5.00 13.74 1.06
C LEU A 345 4.65 14.87 2.04
N VAL A 346 5.20 14.80 3.27
CA VAL A 346 4.99 15.84 4.30
C VAL A 346 5.52 17.19 3.81
N TRP A 347 6.71 17.21 3.20
CA TRP A 347 7.30 18.42 2.65
C TRP A 347 6.45 19.03 1.53
N MET A 348 5.97 18.23 0.57
CA MET A 348 5.11 18.72 -0.50
C MET A 348 3.79 19.28 0.04
N LYS A 349 3.17 18.60 1.01
CA LYS A 349 1.97 19.09 1.69
C LYS A 349 2.22 20.44 2.37
N ASP A 350 3.31 20.57 3.11
CA ASP A 350 3.65 21.81 3.82
C ASP A 350 3.96 22.96 2.84
N ALA A 351 4.71 22.70 1.76
CA ALA A 351 4.99 23.68 0.72
C ALA A 351 3.72 24.10 -0.05
N MET A 352 2.78 23.18 -0.28
CA MET A 352 1.48 23.50 -0.87
C MET A 352 0.63 24.38 0.07
N LYS A 353 0.61 24.06 1.38
CA LYS A 353 -0.08 24.85 2.42
C LYS A 353 0.52 26.25 2.61
N ALA A 354 1.83 26.41 2.42
CA ALA A 354 2.51 27.70 2.49
C ALA A 354 2.06 28.68 1.39
N GLY A 355 1.57 28.15 0.26
CA GLY A 355 1.05 28.93 -0.86
C GLY A 355 2.14 29.46 -1.80
N ALA A 356 1.70 30.22 -2.81
CA ALA A 356 2.58 30.72 -3.86
C ALA A 356 3.62 31.75 -3.33
N PRO A 357 4.82 31.85 -3.95
CA PRO A 357 5.27 31.10 -5.11
C PRO A 357 5.67 29.66 -4.76
N TYR A 358 5.19 28.71 -5.55
CA TYR A 358 5.55 27.30 -5.41
C TYR A 358 6.94 27.01 -5.98
N PRO A 359 7.68 26.02 -5.44
CA PRO A 359 8.98 25.64 -5.96
C PRO A 359 8.87 24.90 -7.30
N ASN A 360 9.89 25.01 -8.16
CA ASN A 360 9.97 24.29 -9.43
C ASN A 360 10.57 22.89 -9.23
N ILE A 361 9.93 22.12 -8.35
CA ILE A 361 10.35 20.78 -7.92
C ILE A 361 9.15 19.84 -8.05
N ALA A 362 9.37 18.67 -8.64
CA ALA A 362 8.39 17.60 -8.76
C ALA A 362 8.84 16.34 -8.03
N LEU A 363 7.93 15.39 -7.88
CA LEU A 363 8.15 14.10 -7.23
C LEU A 363 7.68 12.97 -8.14
N LEU A 364 8.51 11.93 -8.29
CA LEU A 364 8.14 10.66 -8.94
C LEU A 364 8.39 9.50 -7.97
N LEU A 365 7.35 8.75 -7.66
CA LEU A 365 7.42 7.56 -6.82
C LEU A 365 6.97 6.33 -7.61
N VAL A 366 7.80 5.28 -7.62
CA VAL A 366 7.55 4.03 -8.37
C VAL A 366 7.37 2.83 -7.43
N GLY A 367 6.66 1.81 -7.92
CA GLY A 367 6.38 0.59 -7.15
C GLY A 367 7.11 -0.65 -7.66
N ASN A 368 8.24 -0.51 -8.36
CA ASN A 368 9.01 -1.63 -8.92
C ASN A 368 10.53 -1.37 -8.97
N GLU A 369 11.07 -0.55 -8.06
CA GLU A 369 12.50 -0.27 -8.02
C GLU A 369 13.30 -1.53 -7.75
N GLU A 370 12.82 -2.34 -6.80
CA GLU A 370 13.51 -3.56 -6.35
C GLU A 370 13.52 -4.64 -7.45
N ASN A 371 12.58 -4.57 -8.41
CA ASN A 371 12.58 -5.41 -9.63
C ASN A 371 13.51 -4.86 -10.73
N GLY A 372 14.06 -3.66 -10.57
CA GLY A 372 14.93 -2.98 -11.53
C GLY A 372 14.22 -2.04 -12.51
N GLU A 373 12.93 -1.72 -12.30
CA GLU A 373 12.15 -0.71 -13.06
C GLU A 373 11.99 -0.97 -14.57
N ALA A 374 12.32 -2.18 -15.05
CA ALA A 374 12.24 -2.55 -16.46
C ALA A 374 10.80 -2.75 -16.96
N GLU A 375 9.86 -2.98 -16.04
CA GLU A 375 8.43 -3.18 -16.33
C GLU A 375 7.71 -1.84 -16.53
N ALA A 376 6.50 -1.91 -17.10
CA ALA A 376 5.68 -0.73 -17.34
C ALA A 376 5.52 0.12 -16.06
N TRP A 377 5.56 1.44 -16.26
CA TRP A 377 5.51 2.46 -15.20
C TRP A 377 6.67 2.49 -14.20
N GLY A 378 7.78 1.80 -14.47
CA GLY A 378 9.07 2.18 -13.88
C GLY A 378 9.51 3.58 -14.32
N THR A 379 10.51 4.17 -13.67
CA THR A 379 11.00 5.54 -13.94
C THR A 379 11.18 5.86 -15.44
N PRO A 380 11.88 5.05 -16.26
CA PRO A 380 12.08 5.40 -17.67
C PRO A 380 10.77 5.48 -18.47
N HIS A 381 9.78 4.65 -18.14
CA HIS A 381 8.47 4.65 -18.77
C HIS A 381 7.68 5.89 -18.41
N VAL A 382 7.66 6.24 -17.12
CA VAL A 382 6.93 7.42 -16.64
C VAL A 382 7.53 8.69 -17.23
N LEU A 383 8.86 8.86 -17.19
CA LEU A 383 9.56 10.03 -17.75
C LEU A 383 9.24 10.21 -19.24
N LYS A 384 9.23 9.12 -20.01
CA LYS A 384 8.87 9.13 -21.43
C LYS A 384 7.41 9.54 -21.64
N GLU A 385 6.49 8.99 -20.86
CA GLU A 385 5.05 9.26 -20.95
C GLU A 385 4.69 10.70 -20.59
N ILE A 386 5.35 11.32 -19.61
CA ILE A 386 5.13 12.74 -19.27
C ILE A 386 5.99 13.69 -20.14
N GLY A 387 6.98 13.15 -20.85
CA GLY A 387 7.93 13.90 -21.67
C GLY A 387 8.75 14.89 -20.84
N LEU A 388 9.25 14.46 -19.67
CA LEU A 388 10.01 15.30 -18.75
C LEU A 388 11.52 15.09 -18.90
N THR A 389 12.26 16.17 -18.90
CA THR A 389 13.72 16.19 -18.75
C THR A 389 14.04 17.13 -17.58
N PRO A 390 14.33 16.58 -16.39
CA PRO A 390 14.58 17.41 -15.21
C PRO A 390 15.94 18.10 -15.31
N SER A 391 16.07 19.26 -14.65
CA SER A 391 17.36 19.96 -14.51
C SER A 391 18.32 19.18 -13.60
N LEU A 392 17.76 18.46 -12.64
CA LEU A 392 18.47 17.53 -11.78
C LEU A 392 17.51 16.42 -11.33
N PHE A 393 17.96 15.18 -11.42
CA PHE A 393 17.28 14.01 -10.90
C PHE A 393 17.90 13.64 -9.55
N ILE A 394 17.13 13.64 -8.46
CA ILE A 394 17.60 13.30 -7.11
C ILE A 394 16.96 11.98 -6.71
N ALA A 395 17.74 10.89 -6.77
CA ALA A 395 17.32 9.61 -6.22
C ALA A 395 17.46 9.65 -4.69
N GLY A 396 16.33 9.52 -3.98
CA GLY A 396 16.26 9.64 -2.52
C GLY A 396 16.85 8.48 -1.73
N GLU A 397 17.58 7.57 -2.38
CA GLU A 397 18.19 6.42 -1.73
C GLU A 397 19.17 6.81 -0.63
N ARG A 398 19.26 5.96 0.38
CA ARG A 398 20.15 6.15 1.52
C ARG A 398 21.60 6.40 1.09
N THR A 399 22.18 7.48 1.61
CA THR A 399 23.63 7.77 1.45
C THR A 399 24.39 7.87 2.78
N GLY A 400 23.73 7.85 3.94
CA GLY A 400 24.38 7.68 5.24
C GLY A 400 24.68 6.21 5.54
N GLU A 401 25.83 5.71 5.07
CA GLU A 401 26.18 4.28 5.13
C GLU A 401 26.65 3.79 6.52
N GLY A 402 27.17 4.68 7.37
CA GLY A 402 27.45 4.41 8.78
C GLY A 402 26.18 4.31 9.63
N GLY A 403 25.07 4.85 9.13
CA GLY A 403 23.74 4.74 9.70
C GLY A 403 23.45 5.66 10.88
N ASN A 404 24.31 6.65 11.11
CA ASN A 404 24.16 7.66 12.16
C ASN A 404 24.49 9.08 11.66
N GLU A 405 24.67 9.24 10.35
CA GLU A 405 24.92 10.52 9.72
C GLU A 405 23.64 11.37 9.67
N LEU A 406 23.76 12.67 9.84
CA LEU A 406 22.59 13.57 9.82
C LEU A 406 22.11 13.92 8.41
N LEU A 407 23.01 13.91 7.42
CA LEU A 407 22.72 14.37 6.05
C LEU A 407 23.11 13.38 4.95
N GLY A 408 23.91 12.35 5.27
CA GLY A 408 24.55 11.50 4.26
C GLY A 408 25.49 12.28 3.33
N GLU A 409 25.92 11.61 2.26
CA GLU A 409 26.70 12.21 1.17
C GLU A 409 25.79 12.55 -0.02
N ILE A 410 26.04 13.66 -0.71
CA ILE A 410 25.44 13.92 -2.02
C ILE A 410 26.29 13.16 -3.03
N CYS A 411 25.85 11.98 -3.44
CA CYS A 411 26.60 11.16 -4.38
C CYS A 411 26.38 11.67 -5.81
N VAL A 412 27.38 12.37 -6.35
CA VAL A 412 27.36 12.95 -7.70
C VAL A 412 27.75 11.95 -8.79
N GLU A 413 28.27 10.79 -8.37
CA GLU A 413 28.55 9.66 -9.26
C GLU A 413 27.91 8.38 -8.69
N ASN A 414 27.38 7.51 -9.55
CA ASN A 414 26.95 6.16 -9.19
C ASN A 414 27.41 5.14 -10.24
N ARG A 415 27.55 3.87 -9.84
CA ARG A 415 27.84 2.80 -10.80
C ARG A 415 26.57 2.41 -11.57
N GLY A 416 26.77 1.97 -12.80
CA GLY A 416 25.75 1.35 -13.63
C GLY A 416 25.54 -0.12 -13.30
N VAL A 417 24.77 -0.80 -14.15
CA VAL A 417 24.56 -2.23 -14.10
C VAL A 417 24.49 -2.81 -15.50
N MET A 418 25.23 -3.89 -15.72
CA MET A 418 25.18 -4.66 -16.95
C MET A 418 25.15 -6.14 -16.59
N ARG A 419 24.12 -6.85 -17.04
CA ARG A 419 23.99 -8.30 -16.85
C ARG A 419 23.67 -8.94 -18.18
N PHE A 420 24.35 -10.04 -18.46
CA PHE A 420 24.13 -10.78 -19.68
C PHE A 420 24.55 -12.24 -19.53
N ASP A 421 23.95 -13.07 -20.37
CA ASP A 421 24.29 -14.47 -20.50
C ASP A 421 25.09 -14.69 -21.78
N VAL A 422 26.16 -15.48 -21.67
CA VAL A 422 26.85 -16.07 -22.82
C VAL A 422 26.45 -17.53 -22.93
N ILE A 423 25.86 -17.89 -24.06
CA ILE A 423 25.18 -19.16 -24.28
C ILE A 423 25.94 -19.95 -25.34
N ALA A 424 26.31 -21.18 -24.98
CA ALA A 424 26.92 -22.15 -25.88
C ALA A 424 25.90 -23.23 -26.25
N HIS A 425 25.65 -23.41 -27.55
CA HIS A 425 24.73 -24.43 -28.07
C HIS A 425 25.49 -25.71 -28.47
N GLY A 426 24.91 -26.86 -28.10
CA GLY A 426 25.42 -28.20 -28.41
C GLY A 426 24.28 -29.17 -28.70
N ALA A 427 24.56 -30.46 -28.57
CA ALA A 427 23.54 -31.50 -28.75
C ALA A 427 23.63 -32.57 -27.66
N LYS A 428 22.48 -33.09 -27.23
CA LYS A 428 22.42 -34.27 -26.34
C LYS A 428 22.85 -35.51 -27.11
N GLY A 429 23.82 -36.22 -26.55
CA GLY A 429 24.38 -37.45 -27.12
C GLY A 429 25.10 -38.26 -26.06
N HIS A 430 25.55 -39.46 -26.43
CA HIS A 430 26.33 -40.31 -25.52
C HIS A 430 27.78 -39.81 -25.48
N SER A 431 28.33 -39.52 -24.28
CA SER A 431 29.67 -38.91 -24.15
C SER A 431 30.84 -39.75 -24.69
N GLY A 432 30.60 -41.04 -24.96
CA GLY A 432 31.56 -41.96 -25.60
C GLY A 432 31.54 -41.99 -27.14
N VAL A 433 30.70 -41.19 -27.81
CA VAL A 433 30.63 -41.10 -29.28
C VAL A 433 31.11 -39.71 -29.71
N ALA A 434 31.89 -39.62 -30.79
CA ALA A 434 32.33 -38.33 -31.33
C ALA A 434 31.12 -37.42 -31.62
N GLY A 435 30.97 -36.35 -30.84
CA GLY A 435 29.82 -35.44 -30.84
C GLY A 435 30.24 -33.98 -30.76
N THR A 436 29.27 -33.08 -30.50
CA THR A 436 29.51 -31.63 -30.35
C THR A 436 30.58 -31.37 -29.27
N GLY A 437 31.51 -30.46 -29.53
CA GLY A 437 32.64 -30.15 -28.63
C GLY A 437 32.21 -29.77 -27.20
N ASP A 438 33.14 -29.87 -26.26
CA ASP A 438 32.88 -29.64 -24.83
C ASP A 438 32.41 -28.18 -24.58
N LEU A 439 31.13 -28.03 -24.22
CA LEU A 439 30.54 -26.73 -23.92
C LEU A 439 31.18 -26.08 -22.69
N SER A 440 31.66 -26.89 -21.73
CA SER A 440 32.33 -26.39 -20.52
C SER A 440 33.64 -25.72 -20.88
N GLU A 441 34.44 -26.35 -21.74
CA GLU A 441 35.69 -25.80 -22.24
C GLU A 441 35.43 -24.49 -23.01
N LYS A 442 34.44 -24.47 -23.90
CA LYS A 442 34.05 -23.26 -24.64
C LYS A 442 33.70 -22.09 -23.71
N LEU A 443 32.87 -22.32 -22.69
CA LEU A 443 32.46 -21.26 -21.76
C LEU A 443 33.60 -20.82 -20.82
N ILE A 444 34.51 -21.73 -20.44
CA ILE A 444 35.71 -21.37 -19.68
C ILE A 444 36.65 -20.51 -20.53
N SER A 445 36.82 -20.82 -21.82
CA SER A 445 37.57 -19.97 -22.75
C SER A 445 36.89 -18.62 -22.95
N ALA A 446 35.56 -18.59 -23.07
CA ALA A 446 34.79 -17.34 -23.13
C ALA A 446 35.01 -16.48 -21.88
N ARG A 447 34.97 -17.07 -20.68
CA ARG A 447 35.27 -16.36 -19.43
C ARG A 447 36.67 -15.72 -19.43
N SER A 448 37.68 -16.44 -19.93
CA SER A 448 39.05 -15.93 -20.01
C SER A 448 39.15 -14.75 -20.98
N ALA A 449 38.58 -14.88 -22.19
CA ALA A 449 38.57 -13.81 -23.18
C ALA A 449 37.79 -12.58 -22.71
N LEU A 450 36.64 -12.78 -22.06
CA LEU A 450 35.86 -11.70 -21.47
C LEU A 450 36.64 -10.94 -20.41
N ASN A 451 37.43 -11.60 -19.57
CA ASN A 451 38.32 -10.89 -18.64
C ASN A 451 39.35 -10.00 -19.34
N GLU A 452 39.86 -10.42 -20.50
CA GLU A 452 40.78 -9.60 -21.30
C GLU A 452 40.08 -8.40 -21.93
N ILE A 453 38.84 -8.58 -22.41
CA ILE A 453 37.99 -7.49 -22.89
C ILE A 453 37.69 -6.51 -21.75
N PHE A 454 37.32 -7.01 -20.57
CA PHE A 454 37.07 -6.19 -19.38
C PHE A 454 38.30 -5.40 -18.97
N ALA A 455 39.49 -5.99 -19.01
CA ALA A 455 40.73 -5.29 -18.70
C ALA A 455 41.08 -4.16 -19.67
N LYS A 456 40.54 -4.19 -20.91
CA LYS A 456 40.73 -3.14 -21.92
C LYS A 456 39.66 -2.05 -21.85
N GLN A 457 38.42 -2.43 -21.55
CA GLN A 457 37.25 -1.56 -21.67
C GLN A 457 36.77 -0.99 -20.33
N LEU A 458 37.13 -1.60 -19.20
CA LEU A 458 36.72 -1.18 -17.87
C LEU A 458 37.89 -0.66 -17.05
N THR A 459 37.62 0.35 -16.23
CA THR A 459 38.55 0.82 -15.21
C THR A 459 38.50 -0.13 -14.01
N LEU A 460 39.27 -1.21 -14.03
CA LEU A 460 39.28 -2.23 -12.97
C LEU A 460 40.21 -1.93 -11.80
N LYS A 461 41.05 -0.89 -11.93
CA LYS A 461 41.95 -0.39 -10.89
C LYS A 461 42.04 1.12 -10.99
N SER A 462 41.85 1.81 -9.87
CA SER A 462 42.09 3.25 -9.73
C SER A 462 42.82 3.56 -8.41
N GLU A 463 43.52 4.70 -8.33
CA GLU A 463 44.25 5.10 -7.12
C GLU A 463 43.31 5.49 -5.97
N ASP A 464 42.13 6.02 -6.29
CA ASP A 464 41.12 6.48 -5.33
C ASP A 464 40.07 5.40 -4.99
N GLY A 465 40.20 4.20 -5.54
CA GLY A 465 39.26 3.08 -5.35
C GLY A 465 37.96 3.16 -6.15
N TRP A 466 37.72 4.23 -6.92
CA TRP A 466 36.62 4.32 -7.88
C TRP A 466 36.89 3.53 -9.16
N GLN A 467 36.46 2.27 -9.13
CA GLN A 467 36.68 1.29 -10.19
C GLN A 467 35.41 0.49 -10.47
N SER A 468 35.34 -0.08 -11.67
CA SER A 468 34.31 -1.02 -12.07
C SER A 468 34.53 -2.38 -11.43
N GLN A 469 33.45 -3.17 -11.32
CA GLN A 469 33.52 -4.56 -10.89
C GLN A 469 32.90 -5.47 -11.94
N ALA A 470 33.57 -6.56 -12.27
CA ALA A 470 33.03 -7.62 -13.12
C ALA A 470 33.09 -8.96 -12.38
N LYS A 471 32.00 -9.72 -12.41
CA LYS A 471 31.88 -11.04 -11.79
C LYS A 471 31.20 -12.00 -12.75
N PHE A 472 31.49 -13.28 -12.55
CA PHE A 472 30.83 -14.41 -13.22
C PHE A 472 30.06 -15.18 -12.16
N PRO A 473 28.78 -14.84 -11.89
CA PRO A 473 28.04 -15.40 -10.77
C PRO A 473 27.82 -16.92 -10.88
N PHE A 474 27.71 -17.45 -12.11
CA PHE A 474 27.52 -18.87 -12.35
C PHE A 474 28.04 -19.31 -13.71
N ILE A 475 28.31 -20.61 -13.82
CA ILE A 475 28.43 -21.34 -15.08
C ILE A 475 27.59 -22.61 -14.93
N ASN A 476 26.72 -22.89 -15.89
CA ASN A 476 25.84 -24.05 -15.86
C ASN A 476 25.98 -24.84 -17.16
N VAL A 477 26.41 -26.11 -17.05
CA VAL A 477 26.56 -27.03 -18.19
C VAL A 477 26.18 -28.43 -17.73
N GLY A 478 25.27 -29.08 -18.45
CA GLY A 478 24.86 -30.47 -18.19
C GLY A 478 23.92 -30.62 -17.00
N THR A 479 23.86 -31.82 -16.44
CA THR A 479 22.96 -32.15 -15.33
C THR A 479 23.72 -32.95 -14.28
N THR A 480 23.65 -32.52 -13.02
CA THR A 480 24.35 -33.17 -11.90
C THR A 480 24.00 -34.65 -11.81
N GLY A 481 25.02 -35.50 -11.74
CA GLY A 481 24.88 -36.96 -11.67
C GLY A 481 24.73 -37.67 -13.02
N MET A 482 24.63 -36.93 -14.13
CA MET A 482 24.54 -37.50 -15.48
C MET A 482 25.88 -37.38 -16.21
N TYR A 483 26.68 -38.45 -16.20
CA TYR A 483 28.02 -38.47 -16.79
C TYR A 483 28.07 -38.88 -18.27
N ASN A 484 27.07 -39.64 -18.72
CA ASN A 484 27.05 -40.26 -20.05
C ASN A 484 26.26 -39.47 -21.09
N VAL A 485 25.77 -38.27 -20.76
CA VAL A 485 24.97 -37.42 -21.64
C VAL A 485 25.65 -36.06 -21.83
N THR A 486 25.94 -35.68 -23.08
CA THR A 486 26.45 -34.34 -23.40
C THR A 486 25.35 -33.29 -23.24
N ALA A 487 25.73 -32.07 -22.82
CA ALA A 487 24.80 -30.97 -22.66
C ALA A 487 24.34 -30.42 -24.03
N ALA A 488 23.05 -30.11 -24.17
CA ALA A 488 22.55 -29.37 -25.33
C ALA A 488 22.80 -27.86 -25.23
N GLU A 489 22.97 -27.35 -24.02
CA GLU A 489 23.14 -25.92 -23.74
C GLU A 489 24.06 -25.75 -22.54
N GLY A 490 24.88 -24.71 -22.59
CA GLY A 490 25.63 -24.21 -21.45
C GLY A 490 25.49 -22.69 -21.35
N ILE A 491 25.41 -22.16 -20.13
CA ILE A 491 25.23 -20.73 -19.88
C ILE A 491 26.30 -20.24 -18.92
N LEU A 492 26.97 -19.14 -19.28
CA LEU A 492 27.86 -18.35 -18.42
C LEU A 492 27.17 -17.02 -18.11
N GLY A 493 26.80 -16.83 -16.85
CA GLY A 493 26.23 -15.56 -16.38
C GLY A 493 27.33 -14.55 -16.08
N VAL A 494 27.11 -13.29 -16.46
CA VAL A 494 28.04 -12.18 -16.21
C VAL A 494 27.30 -11.00 -15.57
N GLU A 495 27.89 -10.42 -14.52
CA GLU A 495 27.45 -9.15 -13.94
C GLU A 495 28.62 -8.16 -13.90
N ILE A 496 28.37 -6.95 -14.40
CA ILE A 496 29.31 -5.84 -14.40
C ILE A 496 28.64 -4.63 -13.75
N ARG A 497 29.38 -3.93 -12.89
CA ARG A 497 29.04 -2.64 -12.29
C ARG A 497 30.01 -1.60 -12.86
N PRO A 498 29.72 -1.03 -14.04
CA PRO A 498 30.58 -0.04 -14.67
C PRO A 498 30.54 1.30 -13.92
N ILE A 499 31.67 2.03 -13.90
CA ILE A 499 31.69 3.45 -13.56
C ILE A 499 31.27 4.28 -14.78
N PRO A 500 30.69 5.48 -14.61
CA PRO A 500 30.17 6.30 -15.72
C PRO A 500 31.20 6.64 -16.81
N GLN A 501 32.49 6.65 -16.46
CA GLN A 501 33.60 6.93 -17.37
C GLN A 501 33.91 5.76 -18.33
N ASP A 502 33.46 4.55 -18.03
CA ASP A 502 33.74 3.38 -18.86
C ASP A 502 32.85 3.37 -20.12
N ASN A 503 33.41 2.84 -21.21
CA ASN A 503 32.70 2.73 -22.48
C ASN A 503 31.86 1.45 -22.55
N VAL A 504 30.68 1.47 -21.91
CA VAL A 504 29.77 0.32 -21.85
C VAL A 504 29.29 -0.12 -23.26
N GLU A 505 29.07 0.81 -24.19
CA GLU A 505 28.66 0.49 -25.56
C GLU A 505 29.80 -0.14 -26.38
N GLY A 506 31.03 0.33 -26.19
CA GLY A 506 32.22 -0.30 -26.77
C GLY A 506 32.43 -1.71 -26.22
N LEU A 507 32.27 -1.88 -24.91
CA LEU A 507 32.31 -3.18 -24.25
C LEU A 507 31.27 -4.16 -24.81
N LYS A 508 30.02 -3.72 -24.95
CA LYS A 508 28.94 -4.51 -25.58
C LYS A 508 29.34 -4.96 -26.98
N SER A 509 29.85 -4.04 -27.80
CA SER A 509 30.24 -4.31 -29.18
C SER A 509 31.37 -5.36 -29.27
N GLU A 510 32.37 -5.29 -28.37
CA GLU A 510 33.45 -6.29 -28.32
C GLU A 510 32.96 -7.67 -27.85
N ILE A 511 32.05 -7.72 -26.87
CA ILE A 511 31.45 -8.97 -26.40
C ILE A 511 30.63 -9.63 -27.52
N GLU A 512 29.80 -8.85 -28.23
CA GLU A 512 29.01 -9.34 -29.35
C GLU A 512 29.91 -9.89 -30.47
N ALA A 513 30.96 -9.15 -30.84
CA ALA A 513 31.93 -9.59 -31.83
C ALA A 513 32.62 -10.89 -31.42
N TYR A 514 33.06 -11.00 -30.16
CA TYR A 514 33.68 -12.21 -29.62
C TYR A 514 32.72 -13.41 -29.68
N CYS A 515 31.46 -13.22 -29.27
CA CYS A 515 30.48 -14.30 -29.26
C CYS A 515 30.19 -14.80 -30.68
N VAL A 516 30.01 -13.88 -31.65
CA VAL A 516 29.80 -14.22 -33.06
C VAL A 516 30.99 -15.00 -33.63
N GLU A 517 32.22 -14.55 -33.39
CA GLU A 517 33.44 -15.22 -33.90
C GLU A 517 33.59 -16.64 -33.35
N ASN A 518 33.13 -16.90 -32.12
CA ASN A 518 33.29 -18.18 -31.43
C ASN A 518 32.03 -19.06 -31.49
N GLY A 519 31.00 -18.67 -32.24
CA GLY A 519 29.74 -19.41 -32.35
C GLY A 519 28.98 -19.53 -31.03
N LEU A 520 29.03 -18.47 -30.22
CA LEU A 520 28.28 -18.29 -28.99
C LEU A 520 27.16 -17.28 -29.21
N GLU A 521 26.08 -17.41 -28.44
CA GLU A 521 25.03 -16.41 -28.35
C GLU A 521 25.29 -15.53 -27.12
N VAL A 522 24.94 -14.24 -27.21
CA VAL A 522 24.93 -13.34 -26.07
C VAL A 522 23.56 -12.72 -25.90
N LYS A 523 23.06 -12.70 -24.67
CA LYS A 523 21.78 -12.12 -24.32
C LYS A 523 21.94 -11.11 -23.20
N PHE A 524 21.84 -9.83 -23.52
CA PHE A 524 21.84 -8.76 -22.52
C PHE A 524 20.48 -8.70 -21.83
N VAL A 525 20.50 -8.82 -20.51
CA VAL A 525 19.33 -8.73 -19.63
C VAL A 525 19.11 -7.30 -19.17
N VAL A 526 20.18 -6.62 -18.76
CA VAL A 526 20.18 -5.19 -18.43
C VAL A 526 21.48 -4.57 -18.90
N MET A 527 21.43 -3.32 -19.36
CA MET A 527 22.60 -2.56 -19.77
C MET A 527 22.36 -1.07 -19.55
N GLU A 528 22.81 -0.58 -18.41
CA GLU A 528 22.64 0.80 -17.97
C GLU A 528 23.98 1.30 -17.46
N ASN A 529 24.44 2.44 -18.00
CA ASN A 529 25.69 3.04 -17.55
C ASN A 529 25.51 3.71 -16.18
N GLY A 530 26.62 3.99 -15.50
CA GLY A 530 26.60 4.84 -14.32
C GLY A 530 26.26 6.30 -14.66
N VAL A 531 26.02 7.09 -13.63
CA VAL A 531 25.77 8.53 -13.73
C VAL A 531 26.96 9.29 -13.19
N ALA A 532 27.34 10.38 -13.88
CA ALA A 532 28.22 11.41 -13.37
C ALA A 532 27.57 12.77 -13.62
N CYS A 533 27.07 13.41 -12.57
CA CYS A 533 26.45 14.73 -12.68
C CYS A 533 27.50 15.79 -12.98
N ASP A 534 27.19 16.74 -13.87
CA ASP A 534 28.07 17.88 -14.10
C ASP A 534 28.10 18.75 -12.83
N LEU A 535 29.28 18.92 -12.24
CA LEU A 535 29.48 19.80 -11.07
C LEU A 535 29.14 21.26 -11.36
N ASN A 536 29.06 21.66 -12.63
CA ASN A 536 28.62 22.99 -13.04
C ASN A 536 27.10 23.15 -13.16
N ASN A 537 26.33 22.06 -13.08
CA ASN A 537 24.87 22.08 -13.17
C ASN A 537 24.28 23.06 -12.12
N PRO A 538 23.49 24.08 -12.54
CA PRO A 538 22.91 25.05 -11.63
C PRO A 538 22.02 24.45 -10.54
N ALA A 539 21.25 23.42 -10.86
CA ALA A 539 20.38 22.74 -9.90
C ALA A 539 21.19 21.91 -8.88
N LEU A 540 22.31 21.31 -9.28
CA LEU A 540 23.23 20.65 -8.33
C LEU A 540 23.85 21.68 -7.38
N LYS A 541 24.29 22.84 -7.89
CA LYS A 541 24.80 23.93 -7.04
C LYS A 541 23.75 24.43 -6.05
N ALA A 542 22.49 24.53 -6.48
CA ALA A 542 21.37 24.88 -5.61
C ALA A 542 21.15 23.82 -4.52
N LEU A 543 21.24 22.53 -4.84
CA LEU A 543 21.16 21.45 -3.85
C LEU A 543 22.29 21.51 -2.82
N ILE A 544 23.54 21.67 -3.26
CA ILE A 544 24.70 21.78 -2.37
C ILE A 544 24.53 22.97 -1.41
N GLU A 545 24.14 24.12 -1.95
CA GLU A 545 23.90 25.32 -1.14
C GLU A 545 22.72 25.13 -0.17
N ALA A 546 21.65 24.46 -0.58
CA ALA A 546 20.52 24.15 0.29
C ALA A 546 20.92 23.28 1.49
N VAL A 547 21.70 22.22 1.24
CA VAL A 547 22.21 21.33 2.30
C VAL A 547 23.17 22.07 3.22
N LYS A 548 24.01 22.96 2.68
CA LYS A 548 24.89 23.82 3.46
C LYS A 548 24.11 24.78 4.38
N GLN A 549 23.05 25.40 3.88
CA GLN A 549 22.22 26.31 4.69
C GLN A 549 21.49 25.55 5.81
N ALA A 550 20.90 24.40 5.49
CA ALA A 550 20.20 23.56 6.46
C ALA A 550 21.14 22.97 7.53
N SER A 551 22.43 22.79 7.23
CA SER A 551 23.44 22.27 8.16
C SER A 551 24.07 23.36 9.05
N GLY A 552 23.63 24.61 8.96
CA GLY A 552 24.22 25.74 9.68
C GLY A 552 25.55 26.21 9.09
N GLY A 553 25.74 26.03 7.79
CA GLY A 553 26.92 26.48 7.04
C GLY A 553 28.03 25.44 6.86
N LYS A 554 27.82 24.19 7.28
CA LYS A 554 28.80 23.12 7.07
C LYS A 554 28.77 22.65 5.61
N GLU A 555 29.95 22.54 5.00
CA GLU A 555 30.06 22.05 3.63
C GLU A 555 29.52 20.62 3.51
N PRO A 556 28.60 20.34 2.56
CA PRO A 556 28.12 18.99 2.29
C PRO A 556 29.25 18.11 1.77
N GLN A 557 29.20 16.82 2.11
CA GLN A 557 30.14 15.85 1.55
C GLN A 557 29.63 15.39 0.18
N LEU A 558 30.50 15.47 -0.82
CA LEU A 558 30.24 14.90 -2.14
C LEU A 558 30.83 13.49 -2.20
N GLY A 559 29.99 12.54 -2.56
CA GLY A 559 30.30 11.12 -2.50
C GLY A 559 30.16 10.42 -3.84
N ARG A 560 30.33 9.09 -3.79
CA ARG A 560 30.07 8.20 -4.92
C ARG A 560 29.31 6.98 -4.44
N LYS A 561 28.19 6.66 -5.09
CA LYS A 561 27.34 5.54 -4.70
C LYS A 561 27.79 4.26 -5.42
N LEU A 562 28.07 3.21 -4.65
CA LEU A 562 28.56 1.94 -5.20
C LEU A 562 27.46 1.12 -5.90
N PRO A 563 26.25 0.94 -5.31
CA PRO A 563 25.15 0.26 -5.99
C PRO A 563 24.49 1.15 -7.05
N GLY A 564 23.87 0.52 -8.05
CA GLY A 564 22.97 1.21 -8.98
C GLY A 564 21.64 1.53 -8.31
N THR A 565 21.04 2.66 -8.67
CA THR A 565 19.76 3.18 -8.15
C THR A 565 18.95 3.76 -9.31
N SER A 566 17.72 4.23 -9.09
CA SER A 566 16.92 4.90 -10.14
C SER A 566 17.62 6.08 -10.83
N ALA A 567 18.66 6.65 -10.21
CA ALA A 567 19.47 7.72 -10.81
C ALA A 567 19.99 7.36 -12.21
N ARG A 568 20.24 6.08 -12.50
CA ARG A 568 20.67 5.58 -13.83
C ARG A 568 19.69 5.91 -14.97
N PHE A 569 18.44 6.22 -14.66
CA PHE A 569 17.41 6.59 -15.62
C PHE A 569 17.34 8.10 -15.90
N ALA A 570 18.18 8.91 -15.26
CA ALA A 570 18.18 10.35 -15.45
C ALA A 570 18.59 10.73 -16.89
N PRO A 571 17.73 11.46 -17.62
CA PRO A 571 18.06 11.91 -18.96
C PRO A 571 19.34 12.77 -18.97
N GLY A 572 20.28 12.44 -19.85
CA GLY A 572 21.55 13.18 -19.97
C GLY A 572 22.50 13.05 -18.78
N GLY A 573 22.28 12.09 -17.88
CA GLY A 573 23.18 11.81 -16.75
C GLY A 573 23.23 12.90 -15.68
N GLN A 574 22.23 13.80 -15.64
CA GLN A 574 22.15 14.85 -14.62
C GLN A 574 21.42 14.33 -13.37
N ALA A 575 22.07 13.42 -12.63
CA ALA A 575 21.49 12.82 -11.43
C ALA A 575 22.45 12.77 -10.24
N VAL A 576 21.88 12.83 -9.05
CA VAL A 576 22.56 12.50 -7.80
C VAL A 576 21.78 11.46 -7.02
N VAL A 577 22.48 10.73 -6.16
CA VAL A 577 21.86 9.92 -5.11
C VAL A 577 22.04 10.66 -3.79
N TRP A 578 20.96 10.95 -3.09
CA TRP A 578 21.01 11.65 -1.81
C TRP A 578 19.77 11.40 -0.97
N GLY A 579 19.95 10.71 0.15
CA GLY A 579 18.88 10.28 1.03
C GLY A 579 19.31 10.19 2.49
N GLN A 580 18.32 10.00 3.34
CA GLN A 580 18.49 9.91 4.79
C GLN A 580 19.25 8.65 5.23
N SER A 581 19.64 8.61 6.50
CA SER A 581 20.51 7.56 7.03
C SER A 581 19.73 6.40 7.64
N GLY A 582 20.35 5.22 7.69
CA GLY A 582 19.76 4.02 8.28
C GLY A 582 20.77 2.90 8.34
N ILE A 583 20.36 1.70 8.73
CA ILE A 583 21.19 0.51 8.79
C ILE A 583 20.45 -0.70 8.21
N GLY A 584 21.21 -1.64 7.66
CA GLY A 584 20.72 -2.95 7.23
C GLY A 584 19.58 -2.93 6.19
N PRO A 585 19.64 -2.13 5.11
CA PRO A 585 18.70 -2.30 4.00
C PRO A 585 18.73 -3.76 3.54
N HIS A 586 17.55 -4.28 3.18
CA HIS A 586 17.33 -5.68 2.80
C HIS A 586 17.57 -6.73 3.90
N ALA A 587 17.99 -6.34 5.12
CA ALA A 587 18.30 -7.26 6.21
C ALA A 587 17.21 -7.34 7.29
N LYS A 588 17.36 -8.30 8.20
CA LYS A 588 16.46 -8.53 9.35
C LYS A 588 16.30 -7.34 10.29
N ASN A 589 17.36 -6.58 10.50
CA ASN A 589 17.39 -5.45 11.43
C ASN A 589 17.38 -4.11 10.69
N GLU A 590 16.68 -4.03 9.55
CA GLU A 590 16.53 -2.77 8.82
C GLU A 590 15.95 -1.70 9.73
N ALA A 591 16.63 -0.55 9.78
CA ALA A 591 16.21 0.56 10.62
C ALA A 591 16.64 1.91 10.04
N HIS A 592 15.78 2.91 10.17
CA HIS A 592 16.04 4.29 9.78
C HIS A 592 16.56 5.11 10.95
N TYR A 593 17.55 5.96 10.73
CA TYR A 593 18.11 6.84 11.76
C TYR A 593 17.28 8.14 11.88
N ILE A 594 16.43 8.21 12.90
CA ILE A 594 15.45 9.27 13.10
C ILE A 594 16.06 10.68 13.09
N PRO A 595 17.23 10.94 13.72
CA PRO A 595 17.84 12.27 13.71
C PRO A 595 18.23 12.81 12.32
N SER A 596 18.29 11.95 11.29
CA SER A 596 18.55 12.39 9.91
C SER A 596 17.33 13.01 9.21
N ILE A 597 16.12 12.85 9.76
CA ILE A 597 14.86 13.35 9.17
C ILE A 597 14.84 14.89 9.10
N GLU A 598 15.07 15.55 10.24
CA GLU A 598 14.92 17.01 10.34
C GLU A 598 15.92 17.77 9.45
N PRO A 599 17.23 17.45 9.42
CA PRO A 599 18.19 18.11 8.53
C PRO A 599 17.85 17.91 7.04
N TYR A 600 17.39 16.71 6.66
CA TYR A 600 16.99 16.43 5.28
C TYR A 600 15.75 17.23 4.88
N TYR A 601 14.72 17.26 5.72
CA TYR A 601 13.52 18.08 5.52
C TYR A 601 13.84 19.59 5.43
N LYS A 602 14.72 20.10 6.29
CA LYS A 602 15.20 21.50 6.22
C LYS A 602 15.91 21.79 4.90
N SER A 603 16.73 20.87 4.43
CA SER A 603 17.44 21.01 3.15
C SER A 603 16.47 21.10 1.96
N LEU A 604 15.37 20.34 1.96
CA LEU A 604 14.32 20.47 0.94
C LEU A 604 13.64 21.86 0.99
N ASN A 605 13.42 22.42 2.19
CA ASN A 605 12.90 23.77 2.34
C ASN A 605 13.85 24.84 1.81
N GLU A 606 15.15 24.72 2.04
CA GLU A 606 16.13 25.64 1.47
C GLU A 606 16.22 25.48 -0.06
N LEU A 607 16.16 24.25 -0.57
CA LEU A 607 16.16 23.99 -2.02
C LEU A 607 14.94 24.63 -2.71
N ALA A 608 13.75 24.54 -2.11
CA ALA A 608 12.55 25.22 -2.61
C ALA A 608 12.69 26.75 -2.70
N LYS A 609 13.48 27.37 -1.82
CA LYS A 609 13.73 28.82 -1.89
C LYS A 609 14.69 29.17 -3.03
N LEU A 610 15.68 28.31 -3.27
CA LEU A 610 16.73 28.49 -4.27
C LEU A 610 16.26 28.14 -5.69
N TRP A 611 15.28 27.24 -5.85
CA TRP A 611 14.81 26.74 -7.15
C TRP A 611 13.30 26.95 -7.35
N LYS A 612 12.92 28.06 -8.01
CA LYS A 612 11.53 28.52 -8.17
C LYS A 612 11.04 28.52 -9.61
#